data_AF-A0A520EQS3-F1
#
_entry.id   AF-A0A520EQS3-F1
#
_cell.length_a   1.000
_cell.length_b   1.000
_cell.length_c   1.000
_cell.angle_alpha   90.00
_cell.angle_beta   90.00
_cell.angle_gamma   90.00
#
_symmetry.space_group_name_H-M   'P 1'
#
loop_
_entity.id
_entity.type
_entity.pdbx_description
1 polymer ?
#
loop_
_entity_poly.entity_id
_entity_poly.type
_entity_poly.pdbx_seq_one_letter_code
_entity_poly.pdbx_strand_id
1 'polypeptide(L)' 'PLAHELALLTVHGVLHLLGYDHAEPEEEKEMFGLQNQLLDDWYEDLRRAERDAALAARDQKLLGKAGFFDSPDQ' A
#
# COMPACT_ATOMS: atom_id res chain seq x y z
N PRO A 1 2.09 7.81 13.04
CA PRO A 1 3.07 8.57 12.19
C PRO A 1 2.31 9.44 11.17
N LEU A 2 2.86 10.57 10.71
CA LEU A 2 2.14 11.52 9.85
C LEU A 2 1.50 10.87 8.60
N ALA A 3 2.21 9.96 7.93
CA ALA A 3 1.69 9.28 6.75
C ALA A 3 0.41 8.46 7.02
N HIS A 4 0.33 7.83 8.20
CA HIS A 4 -0.86 7.07 8.61
C HIS A 4 -2.06 7.99 8.84
N GLU A 5 -1.87 9.12 9.53
CA GLU A 5 -2.94 10.10 9.75
C GLU A 5 -3.47 10.68 8.44
N LEU A 6 -2.56 10.98 7.49
CA LEU A 6 -2.97 11.45 6.17
C LEU A 6 -3.77 10.39 5.41
N ALA A 7 -3.36 9.12 5.46
CA ALA A 7 -4.10 8.02 4.84
C ALA A 7 -5.49 7.88 5.46
N LEU A 8 -5.56 7.88 6.79
CA LEU A 8 -6.81 7.78 7.54
C LEU A 8 -7.78 8.91 7.18
N LEU A 9 -7.33 10.17 7.27
CA LEU A 9 -8.15 11.34 6.94
C LEU A 9 -8.56 11.38 5.46
N THR A 10 -7.71 10.88 4.56
CA THR A 10 -8.04 10.80 3.14
C THR A 10 -9.18 9.81 2.89
N VAL A 11 -9.06 8.59 3.41
CA VAL A 11 -10.12 7.57 3.29
C VAL A 11 -11.40 8.07 3.96
N HIS A 12 -11.28 8.60 5.17
CA HIS A 12 -12.39 9.17 5.93
C HIS A 12 -13.15 10.26 5.15
N GLY A 13 -12.43 11.24 4.62
CA GLY A 13 -13.02 12.33 3.83
C GLY A 13 -13.70 11.82 2.56
N VAL A 14 -13.12 10.83 1.87
CA VAL A 14 -13.74 10.19 0.70
C VAL A 14 -15.02 9.45 1.09
N LEU A 15 -15.03 8.72 2.20
CA LEU A 15 -16.23 8.03 2.68
C LEU A 15 -17.38 9.02 2.96
N HIS A 16 -17.08 10.16 3.59
CA HIS A 16 -18.07 11.22 3.75
C HIS A 16 -18.59 11.78 2.42
N LEU A 17 -17.72 11.99 1.44
CA LEU A 17 -18.14 12.44 0.09
C LEU A 17 -19.03 11.41 -0.63
N LEU A 18 -18.90 10.13 -0.29
CA LEU A 18 -19.74 9.04 -0.80
C LEU A 18 -21.04 8.85 0.00
N GLY A 19 -21.26 9.65 1.04
CA GLY A 19 -22.49 9.64 1.85
C GLY A 19 -22.45 8.69 3.06
N TYR A 20 -21.29 8.13 3.40
CA TYR A 20 -21.13 7.45 4.69
C TYR A 20 -21.01 8.49 5.80
N ASP A 21 -21.64 8.21 6.93
CA ASP A 21 -21.58 9.03 8.14
C ASP A 21 -21.27 8.14 9.35
N HIS A 22 -21.03 8.75 10.49
CA HIS A 22 -20.75 8.07 11.76
C HIS A 22 -21.43 8.77 12.94
N ALA A 23 -22.58 9.41 12.70
CA ALA A 23 -23.32 10.12 13.73
C ALA A 23 -24.07 9.17 14.66
N GLU A 24 -24.64 8.09 14.09
CA GLU A 24 -25.32 7.03 14.85
C GLU A 24 -24.44 5.77 15.00
N PRO A 25 -24.64 4.95 16.05
CA PRO A 25 -23.78 3.78 16.31
C PRO A 25 -23.69 2.76 15.17
N GLU A 26 -24.78 2.56 14.42
CA GLU A 26 -24.79 1.62 13.29
C GLU A 26 -24.06 2.20 12.07
N GLU A 27 -24.19 3.49 11.82
CA GLU A 27 -23.47 4.20 10.76
C GLU A 27 -21.97 4.25 11.06
N GLU A 28 -21.60 4.54 12.32
CA GLU A 28 -20.20 4.51 12.78
C GLU A 28 -19.58 3.14 12.53
N LYS A 29 -20.29 2.07 12.90
CA LYS A 29 -19.80 0.70 12.73
C LYS A 29 -19.60 0.35 11.25
N GLU A 30 -20.50 0.79 10.39
CA GLU A 30 -20.38 0.61 8.94
C GLU A 30 -19.19 1.40 8.38
N MET A 31 -19.15 2.72 8.63
CA MET A 31 -18.13 3.61 8.07
C MET A 31 -16.73 3.26 8.59
N PHE A 32 -16.56 3.03 9.89
CA PHE A 32 -15.26 2.68 10.45
C PHE A 32 -14.83 1.27 10.07
N GLY A 33 -15.77 0.34 9.95
CA GLY A 33 -15.50 -1.00 9.42
C GLY A 33 -14.91 -0.91 8.01
N LEU A 34 -15.55 -0.16 7.13
CA LEU A 34 -15.10 0.04 5.76
C LEU A 34 -13.77 0.81 5.70
N GLN A 35 -13.60 1.86 6.50
CA GLN A 35 -12.35 2.63 6.59
C GLN A 35 -11.17 1.73 6.97
N ASN A 36 -11.34 0.88 7.99
CA ASN A 36 -10.29 -0.03 8.45
C ASN A 36 -9.96 -1.07 7.38
N GLN A 37 -10.98 -1.66 6.75
CA GLN A 37 -10.78 -2.63 5.68
C GLN A 37 -9.96 -2.03 4.52
N LEU A 38 -10.34 -0.83 4.05
CA LEU A 38 -9.64 -0.15 2.95
C LEU A 38 -8.18 0.16 3.29
N LEU A 39 -7.92 0.60 4.53
CA LEU A 39 -6.55 0.88 4.99
C LEU A 39 -5.72 -0.41 5.09
N ASP A 40 -6.28 -1.48 5.64
CA ASP A 40 -5.59 -2.76 5.79
C ASP A 40 -5.22 -3.36 4.43
N ASP A 41 -6.16 -3.36 3.48
CA ASP A 41 -5.95 -3.83 2.12
C ASP A 41 -4.85 -3.01 1.43
N TRP A 42 -4.94 -1.67 1.51
CA TRP A 42 -3.93 -0.79 0.93
C TRP A 42 -2.54 -1.00 1.53
N TYR A 43 -2.43 -1.12 2.86
CA TYR A 43 -1.13 -1.37 3.48
C TYR A 43 -0.56 -2.73 3.10
N GLU A 44 -1.38 -3.75 2.88
CA GLU A 44 -0.89 -5.04 2.37
C GLU A 44 -0.37 -4.93 0.94
N ASP A 45 -1.03 -4.17 0.08
CA ASP A 45 -0.56 -3.91 -1.27
C ASP A 45 0.77 -3.15 -1.29
N LEU A 46 0.94 -2.16 -0.40
CA LEU A 46 2.21 -1.46 -0.25
C LEU A 46 3.34 -2.42 0.20
N ARG A 47 3.07 -3.26 1.20
CA ARG A 47 4.05 -4.26 1.66
C ARG A 47 4.38 -5.27 0.56
N ARG A 48 3.39 -5.68 -0.23
CA ARG A 48 3.60 -6.58 -1.38
C ARG A 48 4.50 -5.91 -2.41
N ALA A 49 4.21 -4.67 -2.79
CA ALA A 49 5.02 -3.93 -3.76
C ALA A 49 6.47 -3.76 -3.28
N GLU A 50 6.69 -3.46 -1.99
CA GLU A 50 8.04 -3.38 -1.41
C GLU A 50 8.79 -4.72 -1.47
N ARG A 51 8.11 -5.83 -1.15
CA ARG A 51 8.70 -7.17 -1.23
C ARG A 51 9.10 -7.51 -2.67
N ASP A 52 8.22 -7.24 -3.63
CA ASP A 52 8.46 -7.53 -5.05
C ASP A 52 9.62 -6.69 -5.59
N ALA A 53 9.69 -5.41 -5.23
CA ALA A 53 10.81 -4.54 -5.57
C ALA A 53 12.14 -5.02 -4.96
N ALA A 54 12.12 -5.48 -3.70
CA ALA A 54 13.30 -6.03 -3.05
C ALA A 54 13.78 -7.33 -3.69
N LEU A 55 12.87 -8.20 -4.11
CA LEU A 55 13.20 -9.43 -4.85
C LEU A 55 13.83 -9.09 -6.21
N ALA A 56 13.22 -8.18 -6.99
CA ALA A 56 13.75 -7.75 -8.28
C ALA A 56 15.17 -7.16 -8.16
N ALA A 57 15.43 -6.33 -7.14
CA ALA A 57 16.75 -5.77 -6.90
C ALA A 57 17.80 -6.84 -6.54
N ARG A 58 17.41 -7.90 -5.82
CA ARG A 58 18.29 -9.03 -5.50
C ARG A 58 18.62 -9.85 -6.74
N ASP A 59 17.62 -10.14 -7.57
CA ASP A 59 17.79 -10.90 -8.81
C ASP A 59 18.72 -10.15 -9.77
N GLN A 60 18.53 -8.84 -9.92
CA GLN A 60 19.43 -7.99 -10.71
C GLN A 60 20.88 -8.06 -10.21
N LYS A 61 21.09 -8.01 -8.89
CA LYS A 61 22.43 -8.10 -8.28
C LYS A 61 23.08 -9.47 -8.49
N LEU A 62 22.30 -10.56 -8.45
CA LEU A 62 22.80 -11.91 -8.70
C LEU A 62 23.21 -12.09 -10.17
N LEU A 63 22.38 -11.64 -11.10
CA LEU A 63 22.67 -11.69 -12.53
C LEU A 63 23.92 -10.87 -12.89
N GLY A 64 24.08 -9.68 -12.28
CA GLY A 64 25.31 -8.88 -12.43
C GLY A 64 26.56 -9.60 -11.93
N LYS A 65 26.50 -10.29 -10.78
CA LYS A 65 27.62 -11.07 -10.25
C LYS A 65 27.93 -12.32 -11.07
N ALA A 66 26.93 -12.91 -11.73
CA ALA A 66 27.07 -14.11 -12.54
C ALA A 66 27.66 -13.84 -13.94
N GLY A 67 28.02 -12.59 -14.26
CA GLY A 67 28.61 -12.21 -15.55
C GLY A 67 27.62 -12.18 -16.71
N PHE A 68 26.31 -12.27 -16.44
CA PHE A 68 25.28 -12.24 -17.49
C PHE A 68 25.07 -10.85 -18.12
N PHE A 69 25.63 -9.78 -17.52
CA PHE A 69 25.61 -8.42 -18.06
C PHE A 69 26.95 -7.96 -18.67
N ASP A 70 28.01 -8.79 -18.63
CA ASP A 70 29.25 -8.54 -19.37
C ASP A 70 29.31 -9.46 -20.59
N SER A 71 28.73 -9.03 -21.71
CA SER A 71 29.18 -9.56 -23.01
C SER A 71 30.42 -8.78 -23.43
N PRO A 72 31.54 -9.46 -23.75
CA PRO A 72 32.86 -8.85 -23.91
C PRO A 72 33.11 -8.19 -25.28
N ASP A 73 32.12 -7.49 -25.85
CA ASP A 73 32.30 -6.71 -27.07
C ASP A 73 31.70 -5.30 -26.93
N GLN A 74 32.47 -4.43 -26.25
CA GLN A 74 32.67 -3.00 -26.58
C GLN A 74 33.98 -2.53 -25.94
#